data_AF-A0A7S4RAU5-F1
#
_entry.id   AF-A0A7S4RAU5-F1
#
_cell.length_a   1.000
_cell.length_b   1.000
_cell.length_c   1.000
_cell.angle_alpha   90.00
_cell.angle_beta   90.00
_cell.angle_gamma   90.00
#
_symmetry.space_group_name_H-M   'P 1'
#
loop_
_entity.id
_entity.type
_entity.pdbx_description
1 polymer ?
#
loop_
_entity_poly.entity_id
_entity_poly.type
_entity_poly.pdbx_seq_one_letter_code
_entity_poly.pdbx_strand_id
1 'polypeptide(L)'
;KSDQQSITFQLQFPQGKLYGRDFQLKKLTDACNNVGISGTSKIVFVSGHSGAGKSALVKHTKTLIKNDTCFISGKFEHLQQAKPLSSIDAALDEYSNEVVKQGQEKILQVRESIIEAIKSDVGVLTETFQCLSKIIGKLTSTPTEVHFIAAQNRFKFIFQMFVRAIATTSN
;
A
#
# COMPACT_ATOMS: atom_id res chain seq x y z
N LYS A 1 -20.55 -13.35 58.57
CA LYS A 1 -19.22 -13.69 58.00
C LYS A 1 -19.27 -13.31 56.53
N SER A 2 -18.68 -12.15 56.28
CA SER A 2 -18.29 -11.44 55.06
C SER A 2 -18.49 -12.12 53.70
N ASP A 3 -19.39 -11.54 52.89
CA ASP A 3 -19.41 -11.64 51.43
C ASP A 3 -18.25 -10.82 50.84
N GLN A 4 -17.28 -11.48 50.21
CA GLN A 4 -16.26 -10.82 49.39
C GLN A 4 -16.78 -10.73 47.95
N GLN A 5 -17.33 -9.57 47.58
CA GLN A 5 -17.57 -9.22 46.19
C GLN A 5 -16.23 -8.88 45.53
N SER A 6 -15.73 -9.76 44.68
CA SER A 6 -14.57 -9.52 43.81
C SER A 6 -14.93 -8.48 42.75
N ILE A 7 -14.48 -7.23 42.94
CA ILE A 7 -14.67 -6.16 41.95
C ILE A 7 -13.55 -6.29 40.91
N THR A 8 -13.84 -6.87 39.76
CA THR A 8 -12.93 -6.89 38.62
C THR A 8 -12.95 -5.52 37.93
N PHE A 9 -11.90 -4.73 38.10
CA PHE A 9 -11.70 -3.51 37.32
C PHE A 9 -11.21 -3.87 35.91
N GLN A 10 -12.12 -3.89 34.94
CA GLN A 10 -11.73 -3.93 33.52
C GLN A 10 -11.33 -2.52 33.09
N LEU A 11 -10.03 -2.28 32.91
CA LEU A 11 -9.50 -1.11 32.23
C LEU A 11 -9.94 -1.13 30.75
N GLN A 12 -11.02 -0.42 30.46
CA GLN A 12 -11.46 -0.18 29.09
C GLN A 12 -10.61 0.95 28.48
N PHE A 13 -9.52 0.59 27.82
CA PHE A 13 -8.81 1.54 26.98
C PHE A 13 -9.62 1.83 25.71
N PRO A 14 -9.80 3.10 25.31
CA PRO A 14 -10.40 3.42 24.03
C PRO A 14 -9.61 2.73 22.91
N GLN A 15 -10.25 1.78 22.23
CA GLN A 15 -9.63 1.07 21.13
C GLN A 15 -9.24 2.07 20.04
N GLY A 16 -7.95 2.15 19.71
CA GLY A 16 -7.43 3.01 18.64
C GLY A 16 -6.85 4.37 19.08
N LYS A 17 -6.85 4.71 20.37
CA LYS A 17 -6.16 5.92 20.85
C LYS A 17 -4.66 5.67 21.04
N LEU A 18 -3.84 6.41 20.31
CA LEU A 18 -2.38 6.32 20.38
C LEU A 18 -1.85 7.35 21.38
N TYR A 19 -1.29 6.90 22.51
CA TYR A 19 -0.82 7.78 23.58
C TYR A 19 0.69 8.02 23.51
N GLY A 20 1.12 9.25 23.81
CA GLY A 20 2.55 9.59 23.97
C GLY A 20 3.37 9.51 22.68
N ARG A 21 2.71 9.57 21.51
CA ARG A 21 3.34 9.45 20.19
C ARG A 21 3.16 10.69 19.32
N ASP A 22 2.74 11.79 19.91
CA ASP A 22 2.38 13.03 19.21
C ASP A 22 3.53 13.55 18.34
N PHE A 23 4.77 13.45 18.85
CA PHE A 23 5.95 13.86 18.09
C PHE A 23 6.20 13.00 16.85
N GLN A 24 6.13 11.67 16.97
CA GLN A 24 6.34 10.77 15.83
C GLN A 24 5.18 10.87 14.82
N LEU A 25 3.96 11.04 15.32
CA LEU A 25 2.75 11.20 14.54
C LEU A 25 2.80 12.50 13.72
N LYS A 26 3.22 13.60 14.34
CA LYS A 26 3.46 14.87 13.64
C LYS A 26 4.49 14.71 12.54
N LYS A 27 5.66 14.09 12.82
CA LYS A 27 6.68 13.83 11.79
C LYS A 27 6.17 13.02 10.60
N LEU A 28 5.38 11.98 10.85
CA LEU A 28 4.79 11.16 9.78
C LEU A 28 3.78 11.95 8.97
N THR A 29 2.91 12.70 9.63
CA THR A 29 1.87 13.52 8.98
C THR A 29 2.51 14.65 8.15
N ASP A 30 3.52 15.33 8.69
CA ASP A 30 4.29 16.36 7.99
C ASP A 30 5.01 15.76 6.78
N ALA A 31 5.57 14.54 6.90
CA ALA A 31 6.19 13.86 5.77
C ALA A 31 5.17 13.62 4.65
N CYS A 32 3.98 13.11 4.97
CA CYS A 32 2.90 12.89 3.99
C CYS A 32 2.44 14.21 3.35
N ASN A 33 2.17 15.24 4.14
CA ASN A 33 1.70 16.54 3.64
C ASN A 33 2.71 17.18 2.69
N ASN A 34 4.00 17.08 3.01
CA ASN A 34 5.06 17.60 2.15
C ASN A 34 5.10 16.92 0.77
N VAL A 35 4.77 15.63 0.67
CA VAL A 35 4.72 14.93 -0.65
C VAL A 35 3.64 15.55 -1.53
N GLY A 36 2.46 15.86 -0.96
CA GLY A 36 1.37 16.51 -1.69
C GLY A 36 1.71 17.94 -2.15
N ILE A 37 2.64 18.62 -1.48
CA ILE A 37 3.07 19.98 -1.85
C ILE A 37 4.23 19.96 -2.84
N SER A 38 5.25 19.13 -2.60
CA SER A 38 6.49 19.13 -3.38
C SER A 38 6.48 18.17 -4.57
N GLY A 39 5.51 17.24 -4.62
CA GLY A 39 5.46 16.16 -5.63
C GLY A 39 6.61 15.16 -5.52
N THR A 40 7.44 15.25 -4.48
CA THR A 40 8.63 14.40 -4.32
C THR A 40 8.31 13.23 -3.42
N SER A 41 8.50 12.01 -3.92
CA SER A 41 8.33 10.78 -3.14
C SER A 41 9.24 10.76 -1.92
N LYS A 42 8.72 10.29 -0.78
CA LYS A 42 9.47 10.13 0.47
C LYS A 42 9.39 8.70 0.98
N ILE A 43 10.48 8.26 1.59
CA ILE A 43 10.55 6.99 2.33
C ILE A 43 10.78 7.34 3.80
N VAL A 44 9.99 6.74 4.69
CA VAL A 44 10.13 6.93 6.14
C VAL A 44 10.35 5.58 6.79
N PHE A 45 11.42 5.47 7.58
CA PHE A 45 11.73 4.28 8.36
C PHE A 45 11.32 4.47 9.82
N VAL A 46 10.51 3.55 10.36
CA VAL A 46 10.06 3.57 11.75
C VAL A 46 10.71 2.40 12.49
N SER A 47 11.70 2.70 13.32
CA SER A 47 12.44 1.70 14.10
C SER A 47 12.03 1.66 15.58
N GLY A 48 12.41 0.60 16.27
CA GLY A 48 12.14 0.40 17.70
C GLY A 48 11.84 -1.05 18.06
N HIS A 49 11.80 -1.36 19.35
CA HIS A 49 11.57 -2.72 19.89
C HIS A 49 10.26 -3.36 19.39
N SER A 50 10.22 -4.69 19.38
CA SER A 50 8.98 -5.43 19.13
C SER A 50 7.92 -5.04 20.16
N GLY A 51 6.65 -4.96 19.77
CA GLY A 51 5.57 -4.52 20.65
C GLY A 51 5.50 -3.01 20.94
N ALA A 52 6.48 -2.19 20.51
CA ALA A 52 6.48 -0.73 20.74
C ALA A 52 5.42 0.08 19.96
N GLY A 53 4.38 -0.57 19.43
CA GLY A 53 3.27 0.10 18.73
C GLY A 53 3.65 0.76 17.40
N LYS A 54 4.70 0.31 16.71
CA LYS A 54 5.14 0.89 15.41
C LYS A 54 4.05 0.79 14.33
N SER A 55 3.43 -0.37 14.19
CA SER A 55 2.33 -0.56 13.24
C SER A 55 1.08 0.24 13.63
N ALA A 56 0.81 0.39 14.93
CA ALA A 56 -0.28 1.21 15.43
C ALA A 56 -0.04 2.70 15.11
N LEU A 57 1.19 3.18 15.25
CA LEU A 57 1.59 4.54 14.87
C LEU A 57 1.32 4.81 13.39
N VAL A 58 1.81 3.94 12.48
CA VAL A 58 1.61 4.12 11.03
C VAL A 58 0.12 4.04 10.66
N LYS A 59 -0.63 3.10 11.26
CA LYS A 59 -2.07 2.98 11.02
C LYS A 59 -2.85 4.20 11.52
N HIS A 60 -2.43 4.81 12.62
CA HIS A 60 -3.05 6.02 13.15
C HIS A 60 -2.75 7.25 12.26
N THR A 61 -1.57 7.32 11.63
CA THR A 61 -1.30 8.38 10.63
C THR A 61 -2.35 8.37 9.50
N LYS A 62 -2.85 7.20 9.09
CA LYS A 62 -3.93 7.09 8.07
C LYS A 62 -5.17 7.91 8.44
N THR A 63 -5.54 8.00 9.72
CA THR A 63 -6.75 8.73 10.14
C THR A 63 -6.56 10.24 10.18
N LEU A 64 -5.33 10.74 10.01
CA LEU A 64 -4.98 12.15 10.09
C LEU A 64 -4.63 12.77 8.73
N ILE A 65 -4.31 11.94 7.73
CA ILE A 65 -4.08 12.37 6.36
C ILE A 65 -5.42 12.57 5.62
N LYS A 66 -5.41 13.37 4.55
CA LYS A 66 -6.63 13.74 3.80
C LYS A 66 -7.45 12.52 3.37
N ASN A 67 -8.78 12.67 3.36
CA ASN A 67 -9.75 11.61 3.07
C ASN A 67 -9.57 10.96 1.68
N ASP A 68 -9.00 11.67 0.70
CA ASP A 68 -8.80 11.17 -0.66
C ASP A 68 -7.48 10.40 -0.84
N THR A 69 -6.82 10.01 0.25
CA THR A 69 -5.53 9.31 0.20
C THR A 69 -5.74 7.80 0.19
N CYS A 70 -5.24 7.12 -0.85
CA CYS A 70 -5.15 5.67 -0.85
C CYS A 70 -4.03 5.21 0.09
N PHE A 71 -4.37 4.37 1.07
CA PHE A 71 -3.39 3.75 1.97
C PHE A 71 -3.45 2.24 1.79
N ILE A 72 -2.30 1.66 1.45
CA ILE A 72 -2.12 0.23 1.25
C ILE A 72 -1.00 -0.31 2.13
N SER A 73 -1.09 -1.57 2.51
CA SER A 73 -0.13 -2.18 3.43
C SER A 73 0.22 -3.61 3.05
N GLY A 74 1.50 -3.94 3.23
CA GLY A 74 2.05 -5.26 2.99
C GLY A 74 2.87 -5.72 4.19
N LYS A 75 2.50 -6.84 4.81
CA LYS A 75 3.27 -7.42 5.90
C LYS A 75 4.36 -8.33 5.33
N PHE A 76 5.62 -8.07 5.71
CA PHE A 76 6.72 -8.98 5.41
C PHE A 76 6.75 -10.10 6.45
N GLU A 77 6.47 -11.32 6.01
CA GLU A 77 6.53 -12.52 6.85
C GLU A 77 7.71 -13.37 6.43
N HIS A 78 8.78 -13.37 7.24
CA HIS A 78 10.02 -14.09 6.97
C HIS A 78 9.82 -15.61 6.76
N LEU A 79 8.71 -16.17 7.23
CA LEU A 79 8.37 -17.60 7.11
C LEU A 79 7.62 -17.96 5.81
N GLN A 80 7.08 -16.97 5.07
CA GLN A 80 6.36 -17.20 3.80
C GLN A 80 7.28 -17.05 2.58
N GLN A 81 8.44 -17.70 2.61
CA GLN A 81 9.54 -17.52 1.64
C GLN A 81 9.24 -18.00 0.20
N ALA A 82 8.04 -18.50 -0.10
CA ALA A 82 7.75 -19.14 -1.38
C ALA A 82 7.58 -18.17 -2.56
N LYS A 83 7.19 -16.89 -2.33
CA LYS A 83 6.94 -15.93 -3.41
C LYS A 83 7.68 -14.60 -3.18
N PRO A 84 8.66 -14.24 -4.04
CA PRO A 84 9.24 -12.90 -4.06
C PRO A 84 8.15 -11.83 -4.17
N LEU A 85 8.32 -10.71 -3.48
CA LEU A 85 7.39 -9.55 -3.51
C LEU A 85 5.97 -9.85 -2.98
N SER A 86 5.75 -10.92 -2.21
CA SER A 86 4.44 -11.28 -1.64
C SER A 86 3.78 -10.14 -0.84
N SER A 87 4.56 -9.39 -0.06
CA SER A 87 4.05 -8.22 0.66
C SER A 87 3.61 -7.09 -0.26
N ILE A 88 4.27 -6.93 -1.41
CA ILE A 88 3.88 -5.94 -2.41
C ILE A 88 2.60 -6.40 -3.12
N ASP A 89 2.51 -7.69 -3.48
CA ASP A 89 1.30 -8.27 -4.07
C ASP A 89 0.08 -8.08 -3.17
N ALA A 90 0.23 -8.30 -1.85
CA ALA A 90 -0.82 -8.03 -0.87
C ALA A 90 -1.23 -6.55 -0.82
N ALA A 91 -0.26 -5.63 -0.86
CA ALA A 91 -0.54 -4.19 -0.87
C ALA A 91 -1.23 -3.76 -2.18
N LEU A 92 -0.84 -4.33 -3.33
CA LEU A 92 -1.46 -4.06 -4.63
C LEU A 92 -2.85 -4.70 -4.76
N ASP A 93 -3.12 -5.79 -4.05
CA ASP A 93 -4.48 -6.33 -3.95
C ASP A 93 -5.39 -5.38 -3.16
N GLU A 94 -4.91 -4.82 -2.04
CA GLU A 94 -5.62 -3.78 -1.30
C GLU A 94 -5.91 -2.57 -2.22
N TYR A 95 -4.90 -2.09 -2.96
CA TYR A 95 -5.07 -1.03 -3.97
C TYR A 95 -6.16 -1.37 -5.00
N SER A 96 -6.08 -2.58 -5.58
CA SER A 96 -7.00 -3.01 -6.62
C SER A 96 -8.44 -3.07 -6.13
N ASN A 97 -8.64 -3.54 -4.90
CA ASN A 97 -9.96 -3.59 -4.27
C ASN A 97 -10.48 -2.17 -3.97
N GLU A 98 -9.63 -1.24 -3.52
CA GLU A 98 -10.03 0.16 -3.27
C GLU A 98 -10.44 0.88 -4.56
N VAL A 99 -9.74 0.64 -5.69
CA VAL A 99 -10.13 1.18 -7.00
C VAL A 99 -11.48 0.59 -7.44
N VAL A 100 -11.68 -0.72 -7.31
CA VAL A 100 -12.94 -1.37 -7.71
C VAL A 100 -14.13 -0.84 -6.89
N LYS A 101 -13.96 -0.58 -5.60
CA LYS A 101 -15.00 -0.01 -4.73
C LYS A 101 -15.44 1.40 -5.16
N GLN A 102 -14.57 2.17 -5.81
CA GLN A 102 -14.87 3.51 -6.32
C GLN A 102 -15.72 3.49 -7.60
N GLY A 103 -15.95 2.31 -8.19
CA GLY A 103 -16.86 2.13 -9.32
C GLY A 103 -16.17 2.16 -10.69
N GLN A 104 -16.98 2.00 -11.74
CA GLN A 104 -16.51 1.76 -13.11
C GLN A 104 -15.71 2.92 -13.69
N GLU A 105 -16.11 4.16 -13.41
CA GLU A 105 -15.40 5.35 -13.88
C GLU A 105 -13.95 5.38 -13.36
N LYS A 106 -13.76 5.09 -12.07
CA LYS A 106 -12.42 5.04 -11.48
C LYS A 106 -11.58 3.90 -12.05
N ILE A 107 -12.20 2.72 -12.26
CA ILE A 107 -11.54 1.58 -12.89
C ILE A 107 -11.03 1.98 -14.28
N LEU A 108 -11.86 2.62 -15.11
CA LEU A 108 -11.48 3.05 -16.46
C LEU A 108 -10.35 4.07 -16.42
N GLN A 109 -10.46 5.11 -15.59
CA GLN A 109 -9.43 6.13 -15.43
C GLN A 109 -8.07 5.54 -15.04
N VAL A 110 -8.04 4.66 -14.03
CA VAL A 110 -6.79 4.02 -13.56
C VAL A 110 -6.25 3.07 -14.63
N ARG A 111 -7.12 2.32 -15.30
CA ARG A 111 -6.74 1.42 -16.39
C ARG A 111 -6.08 2.18 -17.53
N GLU A 112 -6.67 3.29 -17.98
CA GLU A 112 -6.11 4.13 -19.04
C GLU A 112 -4.74 4.69 -18.64
N SER A 113 -4.62 5.22 -17.41
CA SER A 113 -3.34 5.72 -16.90
C SER A 113 -2.23 4.64 -16.88
N ILE A 114 -2.56 3.42 -16.45
CA ILE A 114 -1.61 2.30 -16.45
C ILE A 114 -1.21 1.92 -17.88
N ILE A 115 -2.19 1.78 -18.79
CA ILE A 115 -1.95 1.39 -20.18
C ILE A 115 -1.14 2.46 -20.92
N GLU A 116 -1.41 3.75 -20.69
CA GLU A 116 -0.65 4.84 -21.32
C GLU A 116 0.81 4.86 -20.85
N ALA A 117 1.04 4.66 -19.55
CA ALA A 117 2.38 4.68 -18.97
C ALA A 117 3.26 3.49 -19.39
N ILE A 118 2.66 2.31 -19.62
CA ILE A 118 3.38 1.04 -19.78
C ILE A 118 3.22 0.43 -21.18
N LYS A 119 2.16 0.81 -21.90
CA LYS A 119 1.85 0.42 -23.29
C LYS A 119 1.74 -1.10 -23.47
N SER A 120 2.56 -1.68 -24.34
CA SER A 120 2.56 -3.12 -24.65
C SER A 120 3.03 -4.01 -23.50
N ASP A 121 3.68 -3.43 -22.50
CA ASP A 121 4.41 -4.17 -21.47
C ASP A 121 3.57 -4.52 -20.24
N VAL A 122 2.28 -4.16 -20.25
CA VAL A 122 1.38 -4.37 -19.11
C VAL A 122 1.26 -5.85 -18.73
N GLY A 123 1.39 -6.76 -19.72
CA GLY A 123 1.38 -8.21 -19.50
C GLY A 123 2.43 -8.69 -18.49
N VAL A 124 3.60 -8.04 -18.46
CA VAL A 124 4.71 -8.36 -17.54
C VAL A 124 4.30 -8.12 -16.07
N LEU A 125 3.49 -7.09 -15.81
CA LEU A 125 2.99 -6.82 -14.46
C LEU A 125 1.89 -7.79 -14.06
N THR A 126 0.95 -8.08 -14.95
CA THR A 126 -0.19 -8.97 -14.62
C THR A 126 0.24 -10.42 -14.41
N GLU A 127 1.36 -10.84 -15.00
CA GLU A 127 1.99 -12.13 -14.73
C GLU A 127 2.54 -12.21 -13.29
N THR A 128 3.15 -11.13 -12.82
CA THR A 128 3.74 -11.05 -11.47
C THR A 128 2.68 -10.78 -10.39
N PHE A 129 1.80 -9.81 -10.65
CA PHE A 129 0.78 -9.28 -9.74
C PHE A 129 -0.61 -9.51 -10.33
N GLN A 130 -1.12 -10.74 -10.14
CA GLN A 130 -2.41 -11.15 -10.67
C GLN A 130 -3.58 -10.30 -10.15
N CYS A 131 -3.43 -9.66 -8.99
CA CYS A 131 -4.42 -8.73 -8.43
C CYS A 131 -4.77 -7.57 -9.39
N LEU A 132 -3.81 -7.10 -10.20
CA LEU A 132 -4.00 -5.99 -11.13
C LEU A 132 -4.98 -6.31 -12.28
N SER A 133 -5.26 -7.59 -12.52
CA SER A 133 -6.27 -8.05 -13.49
C SER A 133 -7.66 -7.49 -13.18
N LYS A 134 -7.95 -7.16 -11.91
CA LYS A 134 -9.22 -6.56 -11.48
C LYS A 134 -9.46 -5.18 -12.10
N ILE A 135 -8.39 -4.45 -12.41
CA ILE A 135 -8.44 -3.11 -13.01
C ILE A 135 -8.19 -3.19 -14.52
N ILE A 136 -7.10 -3.86 -14.90
CA ILE A 136 -6.59 -3.88 -16.28
C ILE A 136 -7.42 -4.80 -17.18
N GLY A 137 -8.07 -5.81 -16.59
CA GLY A 137 -8.71 -6.91 -17.31
C GLY A 137 -7.71 -7.97 -17.78
N LYS A 138 -8.21 -9.03 -18.43
CA LYS A 138 -7.36 -10.03 -19.07
C LYS A 138 -6.68 -9.42 -20.29
N LEU A 139 -5.35 -9.40 -20.27
CA LEU A 139 -4.55 -9.09 -21.45
C LEU A 139 -4.31 -10.38 -22.24
N THR A 140 -4.54 -10.34 -23.54
CA THR A 140 -4.32 -11.47 -24.45
C THR A 140 -2.91 -11.51 -25.01
N SER A 141 -2.07 -10.50 -24.72
CA SER A 141 -0.70 -10.38 -25.23
C SER A 141 0.27 -11.13 -24.32
N THR A 142 0.85 -12.21 -24.84
CA THR A 142 1.98 -12.91 -24.24
C THR A 142 3.23 -12.02 -24.25
N PRO A 143 3.96 -11.86 -23.14
CA PRO A 143 5.25 -11.18 -23.15
C PRO A 143 6.20 -11.88 -24.12
N THR A 144 6.87 -11.11 -24.98
CA THR A 144 7.96 -11.64 -25.81
C THR A 144 9.06 -12.21 -24.91
N GLU A 145 9.51 -13.44 -25.15
CA GLU A 145 10.62 -14.03 -24.39
C GLU A 145 11.86 -13.14 -24.50
N VAL A 146 12.46 -12.79 -23.35
CA VAL A 146 13.68 -11.99 -23.28
C VAL A 146 14.66 -12.68 -22.32
N HIS A 147 15.96 -12.53 -22.57
CA HIS A 147 17.00 -12.96 -21.63
C HIS A 147 16.76 -12.48 -20.20
N PHE A 148 17.06 -13.32 -19.21
CA PHE A 148 16.77 -13.11 -17.79
C PHE A 148 17.21 -11.74 -17.20
N ILE A 149 18.41 -11.25 -17.52
CA ILE A 149 18.90 -9.95 -17.02
C ILE A 149 18.09 -8.79 -17.63
N ALA A 150 17.80 -8.88 -18.94
CA ALA A 150 16.96 -7.91 -19.62
C ALA A 150 15.53 -7.93 -19.06
N ALA A 151 15.01 -9.11 -18.70
CA ALA A 151 13.70 -9.26 -18.06
C ALA A 151 13.63 -8.55 -16.70
N GLN A 152 14.66 -8.66 -15.84
CA GLN A 152 14.67 -7.97 -14.54
C GLN A 152 14.72 -6.44 -14.67
N ASN A 153 15.58 -5.91 -15.55
CA ASN A 153 15.68 -4.46 -15.75
C ASN A 153 14.40 -3.90 -16.38
N ARG A 154 13.82 -4.64 -17.34
CA ARG A 154 12.50 -4.35 -17.92
C ARG A 154 11.42 -4.32 -16.84
N PHE A 155 11.36 -5.34 -15.99
CA PHE A 155 10.40 -5.36 -14.87
C PHE A 155 10.57 -4.16 -13.93
N LYS A 156 11.80 -3.83 -13.52
CA LYS A 156 12.06 -2.66 -12.65
C LYS A 156 11.56 -1.36 -13.27
N PHE A 157 11.87 -1.14 -14.56
CA PHE A 157 11.43 0.05 -15.29
C PHE A 157 9.90 0.11 -15.39
N ILE A 158 9.27 -0.99 -15.79
CA ILE A 158 7.81 -1.12 -15.88
C ILE A 158 7.15 -0.85 -14.52
N PHE A 159 7.68 -1.44 -13.45
CA PHE A 159 7.15 -1.26 -12.11
C PHE A 159 7.26 0.20 -11.64
N GLN A 160 8.35 0.90 -11.98
CA GLN A 160 8.47 2.33 -11.69
C GLN A 160 7.44 3.16 -12.46
N MET A 161 7.23 2.87 -13.75
CA MET A 161 6.21 3.56 -14.56
C MET A 161 4.81 3.30 -14.02
N PHE A 162 4.52 2.06 -13.63
CA PHE A 162 3.27 1.70 -12.96
C PHE A 162 3.03 2.49 -11.69
N VAL A 163 3.99 2.47 -10.76
CA VAL A 163 3.86 3.20 -9.48
C VAL A 163 3.64 4.68 -9.74
N ARG A 164 4.33 5.27 -10.73
CA ARG A 164 4.12 6.66 -11.11
C ARG A 164 2.72 6.91 -11.66
N ALA A 165 2.20 6.02 -12.51
CA ALA A 165 0.85 6.14 -13.08
C ALA A 165 -0.23 6.15 -11.98
N ILE A 166 -0.14 5.23 -11.01
CA ILE A 166 -1.14 5.12 -9.94
C ILE A 166 -0.97 6.14 -8.80
N ALA A 167 0.22 6.75 -8.68
CA ALA A 167 0.53 7.72 -7.62
C ALA A 167 0.44 9.18 -8.08
N THR A 168 0.13 9.43 -9.36
CA THR A 168 -0.10 10.78 -9.88
C THR A 168 -1.60 11.06 -9.85
N THR A 169 -2.00 12.23 -9.35
CA THR A 169 -3.38 12.69 -9.48
C THR A 169 -3.71 12.80 -10.96
N SER A 170 -4.65 12.01 -11.45
CA SER A 170 -5.27 12.22 -12.75
C SER A 170 -5.88 13.63 -12.74
N ASN A 171 -5.29 14.56 -13.49
CA ASN A 171 -5.89 15.86 -13.78
C ASN A 171 -7.18 15.69 -14.58
#